data_AF-A0A443S2U5-F1
#
_entry.id   AF-A0A443S2U5-F1
#
_cell.length_a   1.000
_cell.length_b   1.000
_cell.length_c   1.000
_cell.angle_alpha   90.00
_cell.angle_beta   90.00
_cell.angle_gamma   90.00
#
_symmetry.space_group_name_H-M   'P 1'
#
loop_
_entity.id
_entity.type
_entity.pdbx_description
1 polymer ?
#
loop_
_entity_poly.entity_id
_entity_poly.type
_entity_poly.pdbx_seq_one_letter_code
_entity_poly.pdbx_strand_id
1 'polypeptide(L)'
;MSEGEEWNIQSKFAIGHLSKLGMGKTEFEITMHNIFEETEKQIDNLNGKPHDYSVLLTEYTINVITSLLCSKSFTHEDPIFEKLERLFHTIFGVVGYGFNMHLTGNIFKYYVRLNSSDKIVTECYNELRSFAEILIQEREVTFDENNCNDLLGYWIKECKHKNSDYFDRESIIDNIILFLMAGTGTSAALLNSSLLLMAENKHVQRRVHEEIRDNVGVDGLFCYLDRERLPYTQAVLAEILRFVSTSPFGNYHVNQ
;
A
#
# COMPACT_ATOMS: atom_id res chain seq x y z
N MET A 1 3.00 6.18 -16.30
CA MET A 1 2.77 7.21 -15.26
C MET A 1 2.35 8.47 -15.96
N SER A 2 1.35 9.17 -15.44
CA SER A 2 0.89 10.45 -16.00
C SER A 2 1.92 11.56 -15.73
N GLU A 3 1.93 12.57 -16.59
CA GLU A 3 2.80 13.75 -16.48
C GLU A 3 1.99 15.03 -16.74
N GLY A 4 2.51 16.19 -16.31
CA GLY A 4 1.92 17.49 -16.64
C GLY A 4 0.53 17.72 -16.03
N GLU A 5 -0.41 18.19 -16.85
CA GLU A 5 -1.75 18.58 -16.41
C GLU A 5 -2.56 17.38 -15.88
N GLU A 6 -2.48 16.23 -16.56
CA GLU A 6 -3.17 15.00 -16.14
C GLU A 6 -2.72 14.57 -14.74
N TRP A 7 -1.40 14.49 -14.50
CA TRP A 7 -0.85 14.15 -13.18
C TRP A 7 -1.32 15.12 -12.10
N ASN A 8 -1.33 16.42 -12.40
CA ASN A 8 -1.72 17.45 -11.45
C ASN A 8 -3.20 17.30 -11.04
N ILE A 9 -4.08 17.05 -12.02
CA ILE A 9 -5.52 16.87 -11.81
C ILE A 9 -5.79 15.57 -11.03
N GLN A 10 -5.26 14.43 -11.50
CA GLN A 10 -5.48 13.14 -10.86
C GLN A 10 -4.89 13.09 -9.43
N SER A 11 -3.69 13.67 -9.22
CA SER A 11 -3.05 13.69 -7.90
C SER A 11 -3.83 14.55 -6.90
N LYS A 12 -4.25 15.77 -7.31
CA LYS A 12 -5.10 16.62 -6.46
C LYS A 12 -6.43 15.97 -6.15
N PHE A 13 -7.02 15.31 -7.15
CA PHE A 13 -8.27 14.57 -6.97
C PHE A 13 -8.10 13.46 -5.93
N ALA A 14 -7.08 12.61 -6.07
CA ALA A 14 -6.87 11.49 -5.17
C ALA A 14 -6.56 11.96 -3.74
N ILE A 15 -5.63 12.92 -3.57
CA ILE A 15 -5.28 13.47 -2.25
C ILE A 15 -6.51 14.11 -1.58
N GLY A 16 -7.28 14.89 -2.34
CA GLY A 16 -8.49 15.54 -1.83
C GLY A 16 -9.54 14.54 -1.36
N HIS A 17 -9.76 13.46 -2.10
CA HIS A 17 -10.75 12.44 -1.73
C HIS A 17 -10.26 11.51 -0.62
N LEU A 18 -8.97 11.14 -0.58
CA LEU A 18 -8.39 10.40 0.55
C LEU A 18 -8.55 11.17 1.86
N SER A 19 -8.33 12.49 1.85
CA SER A 19 -8.56 13.32 3.03
C SER A 19 -10.06 13.38 3.43
N LYS A 20 -10.98 13.38 2.47
CA LYS A 20 -12.43 13.28 2.74
C LYS A 20 -12.80 11.92 3.35
N LEU A 21 -12.16 10.84 2.89
CA LEU A 21 -12.33 9.48 3.40
C LEU A 21 -11.71 9.25 4.78
N GLY A 22 -11.09 10.26 5.38
CA GLY A 22 -10.56 10.19 6.73
C GLY A 22 -9.06 9.99 6.81
N MET A 23 -8.33 9.90 5.69
CA MET A 23 -6.87 9.76 5.72
C MET A 23 -6.25 10.96 6.48
N GLY A 24 -5.51 10.66 7.55
CA GLY A 24 -4.95 11.66 8.47
C GLY A 24 -5.93 12.19 9.52
N LYS A 25 -7.08 11.54 9.71
CA LYS A 25 -8.09 11.83 10.73
C LYS A 25 -8.41 10.60 11.56
N THR A 26 -9.04 10.81 12.71
CA THR A 26 -9.39 9.77 13.68
C THR A 26 -10.31 8.68 13.12
N GLU A 27 -11.20 9.00 12.17
CA GLU A 27 -12.09 8.00 11.56
C GLU A 27 -11.31 6.90 10.84
N PHE A 28 -10.24 7.26 10.14
CA PHE A 28 -9.40 6.27 9.45
C PHE A 28 -8.50 5.51 10.42
N GLU A 29 -8.11 6.12 11.54
CA GLU A 29 -7.40 5.40 12.61
C GLU A 29 -8.25 4.26 13.17
N ILE A 30 -9.56 4.50 13.37
CA ILE A 30 -10.49 3.46 13.79
C ILE A 30 -10.54 2.33 12.75
N THR A 31 -10.59 2.65 11.46
CA THR A 31 -10.52 1.64 10.39
C THR A 31 -9.24 0.84 10.45
N MET A 32 -8.08 1.49 10.62
CA MET A 32 -6.79 0.79 10.74
C MET A 32 -6.74 -0.12 11.97
N HIS A 33 -7.30 0.30 13.10
CA HIS A 33 -7.40 -0.52 14.30
C HIS A 33 -8.29 -1.74 14.08
N ASN A 34 -9.48 -1.56 13.51
CA ASN A 34 -10.39 -2.67 13.22
C ASN A 34 -9.75 -3.72 12.29
N ILE A 35 -8.95 -3.27 11.32
CA ILE A 35 -8.20 -4.18 10.44
C ILE A 35 -7.06 -4.88 11.21
N PHE A 36 -6.42 -4.15 12.12
CA PHE A 36 -5.32 -4.70 12.94
C PHE A 36 -5.81 -5.70 13.99
N GLU A 37 -7.02 -5.57 14.53
CA GLU A 37 -7.59 -6.53 15.50
C GLU A 37 -7.56 -7.98 14.97
N GLU A 38 -7.81 -8.18 13.67
CA GLU A 38 -7.74 -9.52 13.09
C GLU A 38 -6.30 -10.03 13.00
N THR A 39 -5.36 -9.12 12.71
CA THR A 39 -3.93 -9.41 12.75
C THR A 39 -3.49 -9.81 14.16
N GLU A 40 -3.93 -9.11 15.21
CA GLU A 40 -3.63 -9.45 16.60
C GLU A 40 -4.13 -10.85 16.98
N LYS A 41 -5.38 -11.20 16.62
CA LYS A 41 -5.92 -12.55 16.84
C LYS A 41 -5.07 -13.63 16.16
N GLN A 42 -4.64 -13.38 14.93
CA GLN A 42 -3.75 -14.32 14.22
C GLN A 42 -2.42 -14.48 14.96
N ILE A 43 -1.82 -13.39 15.45
CA ILE A 43 -0.57 -13.42 16.24
C ILE A 43 -0.76 -14.21 17.54
N ASP A 44 -1.85 -13.98 18.27
CA ASP A 44 -2.15 -14.69 19.52
C ASP A 44 -2.31 -16.19 19.31
N ASN A 45 -2.95 -16.58 18.20
CA ASN A 45 -3.13 -18.00 17.83
C ASN A 45 -1.81 -18.74 17.55
N LEU A 46 -0.73 -18.02 17.21
CA LEU A 46 0.60 -18.62 17.06
C LEU A 46 1.18 -19.12 18.40
N ASN A 47 0.65 -18.67 19.54
CA ASN A 47 1.04 -19.10 20.89
C ASN A 47 2.57 -19.01 21.12
N GLY A 48 3.19 -17.93 20.64
CA GLY A 48 4.62 -17.66 20.79
C GLY A 48 5.55 -18.56 19.96
N LYS A 49 5.02 -19.36 19.03
CA LYS A 49 5.85 -20.15 18.10
C LYS A 49 6.54 -19.23 17.09
N PRO A 50 7.77 -19.56 16.66
CA PRO A 50 8.42 -18.85 15.55
C PRO A 50 7.53 -18.86 14.31
N HIS A 51 7.38 -17.69 13.68
CA HIS A 51 6.55 -17.51 12.51
C HIS A 51 7.12 -16.42 11.61
N ASP A 52 6.84 -16.51 10.31
CA ASP A 52 7.15 -15.46 9.35
C ASP A 52 5.96 -14.49 9.26
N TYR A 53 6.12 -13.29 9.81
CA TYR A 53 5.08 -12.27 9.82
C TYR A 53 4.89 -11.56 8.47
N SER A 54 5.71 -11.86 7.44
CA SER A 54 5.67 -11.15 6.16
C SER A 54 4.29 -11.23 5.49
N VAL A 55 3.67 -12.41 5.51
CA VAL A 55 2.36 -12.66 4.91
C VAL A 55 1.26 -11.90 5.65
N LEU A 56 1.25 -12.00 6.99
CA LEU A 56 0.29 -11.35 7.86
C LEU A 56 0.37 -9.81 7.78
N LEU A 57 1.59 -9.25 7.68
CA LEU A 57 1.77 -7.81 7.47
C LEU A 57 1.36 -7.38 6.05
N THR A 58 1.52 -8.26 5.06
CA THR A 58 1.03 -8.00 3.69
C THR A 58 -0.50 -7.99 3.66
N GLU A 59 -1.15 -8.94 4.33
CA GLU A 59 -2.61 -8.94 4.52
C GLU A 59 -3.12 -7.66 5.18
N TYR A 60 -2.51 -7.25 6.28
CA TYR A 60 -2.84 -5.99 6.95
C TYR A 60 -2.76 -4.79 5.99
N THR A 61 -1.65 -4.66 5.27
CA THR A 61 -1.43 -3.52 4.37
C THR A 61 -2.32 -3.54 3.12
N ILE A 62 -2.60 -4.71 2.54
CA ILE A 62 -3.61 -4.87 1.48
C ILE A 62 -4.98 -4.39 1.99
N ASN A 63 -5.40 -4.84 3.17
CA ASN A 63 -6.70 -4.50 3.71
C ASN A 63 -6.85 -3.00 4.02
N VAL A 64 -5.79 -2.35 4.51
CA VAL A 64 -5.77 -0.90 4.72
C VAL A 64 -5.99 -0.15 3.40
N ILE A 65 -5.26 -0.51 2.34
CA ILE A 65 -5.41 0.19 1.05
C ILE A 65 -6.72 -0.16 0.35
N THR A 66 -7.19 -1.41 0.39
CA THR A 66 -8.43 -1.83 -0.27
C THR A 66 -9.67 -1.28 0.45
N SER A 67 -9.58 -1.04 1.75
CA SER A 67 -10.62 -0.34 2.51
C SER A 67 -10.83 1.09 1.98
N LEU A 68 -9.74 1.85 1.76
CA LEU A 68 -9.82 3.20 1.17
C LEU A 68 -10.20 3.18 -0.31
N LEU A 69 -9.69 2.21 -1.05
CA LEU A 69 -9.80 2.16 -2.51
C LEU A 69 -11.17 1.72 -2.97
N CYS A 70 -11.73 0.66 -2.37
CA CYS A 70 -12.95 0.01 -2.84
C CYS A 70 -13.82 -0.56 -1.71
N SER A 71 -13.62 -0.14 -0.45
CA SER A 71 -14.39 -0.60 0.71
C SER A 71 -14.37 -2.13 0.89
N LYS A 72 -13.26 -2.80 0.53
CA LYS A 72 -13.10 -4.26 0.66
C LYS A 72 -11.99 -4.65 1.62
N SER A 73 -12.17 -5.81 2.22
CA SER A 73 -11.17 -6.53 3.00
C SER A 73 -11.13 -7.99 2.54
N PHE A 74 -9.96 -8.59 2.59
CA PHE A 74 -9.68 -9.97 2.21
C PHE A 74 -9.09 -10.70 3.42
N THR A 75 -9.34 -12.00 3.53
CA THR A 75 -8.70 -12.86 4.53
C THR A 75 -7.57 -13.65 3.90
N HIS A 76 -6.71 -14.24 4.73
CA HIS A 76 -5.61 -15.09 4.27
C HIS A 76 -6.07 -16.21 3.33
N GLU A 77 -7.23 -16.81 3.60
CA GLU A 77 -7.80 -17.92 2.82
C GLU A 77 -8.51 -17.45 1.54
N ASP A 78 -8.62 -16.15 1.30
CA ASP A 78 -9.24 -15.63 0.09
C ASP A 78 -8.32 -15.87 -1.13
N PRO A 79 -8.78 -16.59 -2.17
CA PRO A 79 -8.01 -16.81 -3.39
C PRO A 79 -7.58 -15.50 -4.09
N ILE A 80 -8.32 -14.40 -3.88
CA ILE A 80 -7.96 -13.08 -4.38
C ILE A 80 -6.74 -12.54 -3.64
N PHE A 81 -6.68 -12.69 -2.32
CA PHE A 81 -5.53 -12.28 -1.51
C PHE A 81 -4.27 -13.05 -1.95
N GLU A 82 -4.33 -14.38 -2.00
CA GLU A 82 -3.21 -15.23 -2.44
C GLU A 82 -2.72 -14.83 -3.85
N LYS A 83 -3.66 -14.50 -4.75
CA LYS A 83 -3.34 -14.01 -6.09
C LYS A 83 -2.61 -12.67 -6.05
N LEU A 84 -3.12 -11.69 -5.30
CA LEU A 84 -2.51 -10.37 -5.18
C LEU A 84 -1.12 -10.43 -4.55
N GLU A 85 -0.98 -11.21 -3.47
CA GLU A 85 0.29 -11.44 -2.79
C GLU A 85 1.35 -12.00 -3.77
N ARG A 86 1.00 -13.05 -4.53
CA ARG A 86 1.89 -13.64 -5.53
C ARG A 86 2.29 -12.62 -6.61
N LEU A 87 1.34 -11.83 -7.11
CA LEU A 87 1.60 -10.82 -8.14
C LEU A 87 2.56 -9.75 -7.60
N PHE A 88 2.32 -9.22 -6.40
CA PHE A 88 3.20 -8.23 -5.78
C PHE A 88 4.58 -8.80 -5.49
N HIS A 89 4.68 -10.00 -4.91
CA HIS A 89 5.97 -10.65 -4.67
C HIS A 89 6.78 -10.81 -5.96
N THR A 90 6.11 -11.22 -7.05
CA THR A 90 6.75 -11.38 -8.37
C THR A 90 7.23 -10.03 -8.93
N ILE A 91 6.37 -9.00 -8.91
CA ILE A 91 6.72 -7.68 -9.43
C ILE A 91 7.86 -7.07 -8.60
N PHE A 92 7.75 -7.05 -7.27
CA PHE A 92 8.79 -6.49 -6.40
C PHE A 92 10.09 -7.30 -6.45
N GLY A 93 10.03 -8.61 -6.67
CA GLY A 93 11.21 -9.42 -6.96
C GLY A 93 11.89 -8.97 -8.26
N VAL A 94 11.14 -8.89 -9.36
CA VAL A 94 11.71 -8.49 -10.66
C VAL A 94 12.23 -7.05 -10.64
N VAL A 95 11.53 -6.12 -9.98
CA VAL A 95 11.91 -4.71 -9.86
C VAL A 95 13.07 -4.53 -8.88
N GLY A 96 13.04 -5.18 -7.71
CA GLY A 96 14.02 -5.05 -6.64
C GLY A 96 15.35 -5.75 -6.92
N TYR A 97 15.33 -6.93 -7.54
CA TYR A 97 16.54 -7.59 -8.05
C TYR A 97 16.98 -7.03 -9.41
N GLY A 98 16.15 -6.19 -10.03
CA GLY A 98 16.30 -5.72 -11.40
C GLY A 98 17.15 -4.47 -11.54
N PHE A 99 18.47 -4.63 -11.49
CA PHE A 99 19.41 -3.72 -12.19
C PHE A 99 19.01 -3.54 -13.68
N ASN A 100 18.18 -4.45 -14.19
CA ASN A 100 17.61 -4.52 -15.53
C ASN A 100 16.61 -3.40 -15.90
N MET A 101 15.83 -2.86 -14.97
CA MET A 101 14.87 -1.77 -15.28
C MET A 101 15.55 -0.43 -15.59
N HIS A 102 16.82 -0.28 -15.19
CA HIS A 102 17.64 0.92 -15.48
C HIS A 102 18.32 0.84 -16.85
N LEU A 103 18.23 -0.32 -17.53
CA LEU A 103 18.84 -0.60 -18.83
C LEU A 103 17.78 -0.70 -19.94
N THR A 104 16.80 0.20 -19.93
CA THR A 104 15.64 0.20 -20.85
C THR A 104 15.93 0.80 -22.22
N GLY A 105 17.12 1.36 -22.44
CA GLY A 105 17.53 1.88 -23.74
C GLY A 105 17.65 0.77 -24.80
N ASN A 106 17.30 1.08 -26.05
CA ASN A 106 17.31 0.14 -27.17
C ASN A 106 18.62 -0.66 -27.30
N ILE A 107 19.76 -0.06 -26.91
CA ILE A 107 21.08 -0.70 -26.97
C ILE A 107 21.16 -1.90 -26.01
N PHE A 108 20.68 -1.78 -24.79
CA PHE A 108 20.83 -2.82 -23.77
C PHE A 108 19.93 -4.04 -24.01
N LYS A 109 18.77 -3.84 -24.69
CA LYS A 109 17.88 -4.94 -25.11
C LYS A 109 18.56 -5.95 -26.04
N TYR A 110 19.61 -5.56 -26.77
CA TYR A 110 20.38 -6.47 -27.64
C TYR A 110 21.51 -7.22 -26.92
N TYR A 111 22.04 -6.69 -25.81
CA TYR A 111 23.20 -7.27 -25.11
C TYR A 111 22.84 -8.03 -23.84
N VAL A 112 21.77 -7.63 -23.16
CA VAL A 112 21.26 -8.27 -21.96
C VAL A 112 19.94 -8.93 -22.34
N ARG A 113 19.74 -10.22 -22.02
CA ARG A 113 18.49 -10.95 -22.28
C ARG A 113 17.36 -10.44 -21.37
N LEU A 114 16.96 -9.18 -21.54
CA LEU A 114 15.97 -8.46 -20.73
C LEU A 114 14.53 -8.89 -21.01
N ASN A 115 14.29 -9.56 -22.15
CA ASN A 115 12.95 -9.90 -22.61
C ASN A 115 12.14 -10.79 -21.64
N SER A 116 12.79 -11.58 -20.79
CA SER A 116 12.07 -12.46 -19.85
C SER A 116 11.45 -11.68 -18.68
N SER A 117 12.14 -10.66 -18.16
CA SER A 117 11.62 -9.84 -17.06
C SER A 117 10.47 -8.94 -17.53
N ASP A 118 10.61 -8.32 -18.71
CA ASP A 118 9.54 -7.51 -19.31
C ASP A 118 8.28 -8.34 -19.54
N LYS A 119 8.43 -9.58 -20.01
CA LYS A 119 7.30 -10.50 -20.20
C LYS A 119 6.59 -10.83 -18.89
N ILE A 120 7.33 -11.17 -17.84
CA ILE A 120 6.77 -11.48 -16.51
C ILE A 120 5.99 -10.26 -15.96
N VAL A 121 6.60 -9.07 -16.01
CA VAL A 121 5.95 -7.84 -15.54
C VAL A 121 4.68 -7.54 -16.34
N THR A 122 4.72 -7.73 -17.66
CA THR A 122 3.55 -7.54 -18.53
C THR A 122 2.43 -8.53 -18.20
N GLU A 123 2.75 -9.80 -17.96
CA GLU A 123 1.78 -10.82 -17.56
C GLU A 123 1.15 -10.48 -16.20
N CYS A 124 1.96 -10.13 -15.20
CA CYS A 124 1.45 -9.70 -13.90
C CYS A 124 0.59 -8.44 -13.99
N TYR A 125 0.98 -7.45 -14.79
CA TYR A 125 0.21 -6.24 -15.01
C TYR A 125 -1.14 -6.54 -15.66
N ASN A 126 -1.20 -7.45 -16.65
CA ASN A 126 -2.47 -7.86 -17.26
C ASN A 126 -3.41 -8.58 -16.25
N GLU A 127 -2.86 -9.35 -15.33
CA GLU A 127 -3.65 -9.97 -14.25
C GLU A 127 -4.19 -8.93 -13.26
N LEU A 128 -3.38 -7.94 -12.86
CA LEU A 128 -3.81 -6.84 -12.01
C LEU A 128 -4.87 -5.97 -12.71
N ARG A 129 -4.70 -5.74 -14.01
CA ARG A 129 -5.68 -5.05 -14.86
C ARG A 129 -7.02 -5.77 -14.88
N SER A 130 -7.01 -7.09 -15.08
CA SER A 130 -8.22 -7.92 -15.03
C SER A 130 -8.93 -7.82 -13.68
N PHE A 131 -8.16 -7.80 -12.60
CA PHE A 131 -8.69 -7.62 -11.25
C PHE A 131 -9.31 -6.22 -11.05
N ALA A 132 -8.63 -5.17 -11.49
CA ALA A 132 -9.14 -3.80 -11.44
C ALA A 132 -10.44 -3.64 -12.23
N GLU A 133 -10.55 -4.28 -13.41
CA GLU A 133 -11.80 -4.29 -14.18
C GLU A 133 -12.96 -4.94 -13.42
N ILE A 134 -12.72 -6.05 -12.72
CA ILE A 134 -13.73 -6.71 -11.88
C ILE A 134 -14.19 -5.75 -10.77
N LEU A 135 -13.25 -5.10 -10.07
CA LEU A 135 -13.59 -4.12 -9.03
C LEU A 135 -14.45 -2.97 -9.57
N ILE A 136 -14.10 -2.44 -10.75
CA ILE A 136 -14.88 -1.38 -11.39
C ILE A 136 -16.29 -1.89 -11.71
N GLN A 137 -16.43 -3.07 -12.34
CA GLN A 137 -17.74 -3.62 -12.71
C GLN A 137 -18.64 -3.85 -11.49
N GLU A 138 -18.10 -4.44 -10.43
CA GLU A 138 -18.85 -4.67 -9.18
C GLU A 138 -19.26 -3.35 -8.52
N ARG A 139 -18.37 -2.35 -8.54
CA ARG A 139 -18.68 -1.04 -7.98
C ARG A 139 -19.70 -0.28 -8.83
N GLU A 140 -19.68 -0.42 -10.15
CA GLU A 140 -20.65 0.18 -11.08
C GLU A 140 -22.07 -0.34 -10.83
N VAL A 141 -22.23 -1.62 -10.47
CA VAL A 141 -23.53 -2.23 -10.13
C VAL A 141 -24.11 -1.64 -8.84
N THR A 142 -23.26 -1.30 -7.87
CA THR A 142 -23.65 -0.78 -6.55
C THR A 142 -23.47 0.73 -6.44
N PHE A 143 -23.25 1.42 -7.56
CA PHE A 143 -22.87 2.82 -7.58
C PHE A 143 -24.04 3.74 -7.19
N ASP A 144 -23.80 4.59 -6.19
CA ASP A 144 -24.67 5.69 -5.81
C ASP A 144 -23.88 7.00 -5.82
N GLU A 145 -24.29 7.92 -6.70
CA GLU A 145 -23.65 9.22 -6.88
C GLU A 145 -23.66 10.09 -5.61
N ASN A 146 -24.64 9.87 -4.72
CA ASN A 146 -24.78 10.59 -3.45
C ASN A 146 -24.03 9.92 -2.30
N ASN A 147 -23.53 8.69 -2.49
CA ASN A 147 -22.90 7.91 -1.44
C ASN A 147 -21.58 7.26 -1.92
N CYS A 148 -20.58 8.12 -2.17
CA CYS A 148 -19.21 7.70 -2.44
C CYS A 148 -18.42 7.60 -1.12
N ASN A 149 -18.21 6.38 -0.65
CA ASN A 149 -17.48 6.04 0.58
C ASN A 149 -16.09 5.44 0.32
N ASP A 150 -15.65 5.42 -0.95
CA ASP A 150 -14.34 4.93 -1.38
C ASP A 150 -13.83 5.71 -2.58
N LEU A 151 -12.53 5.60 -2.85
CA LEU A 151 -11.87 6.32 -3.93
C LEU A 151 -12.40 5.88 -5.31
N LEU A 152 -12.72 4.58 -5.46
CA LEU A 152 -13.30 4.04 -6.69
C LEU A 152 -14.68 4.64 -7.02
N GLY A 153 -15.55 4.84 -6.02
CA GLY A 153 -16.82 5.53 -6.20
C GLY A 153 -16.62 6.96 -6.71
N TYR A 154 -15.65 7.69 -6.15
CA TYR A 154 -15.33 9.04 -6.63
C TYR A 154 -14.82 9.03 -8.07
N TRP A 155 -13.95 8.10 -8.45
CA TRP A 155 -13.49 7.98 -9.84
C TRP A 155 -14.62 7.63 -10.82
N ILE A 156 -15.48 6.69 -10.46
CA ILE A 156 -16.64 6.33 -11.30
C ILE A 156 -17.59 7.52 -11.45
N LYS A 157 -17.77 8.31 -10.39
CA LYS A 157 -18.55 9.55 -10.45
C LYS A 157 -17.94 10.55 -11.43
N GLU A 158 -16.65 10.81 -11.33
CA GLU A 158 -15.95 11.76 -12.22
C GLU A 158 -15.99 11.30 -13.68
N CYS A 159 -15.73 10.01 -13.94
CA CYS A 159 -15.78 9.41 -15.28
C CYS A 159 -17.16 9.57 -15.96
N LYS A 160 -18.25 9.55 -15.18
CA LYS A 160 -19.62 9.76 -15.70
C LYS A 160 -19.92 11.23 -16.03
N HIS A 161 -19.16 12.19 -15.51
CA HIS A 161 -19.34 13.61 -15.86
C HIS A 161 -18.63 13.93 -17.18
N LYS A 162 -19.34 14.60 -18.10
CA LYS A 162 -18.92 14.84 -19.51
C LYS A 162 -17.65 15.70 -19.73
N ASN A 163 -17.01 16.18 -18.66
CA ASN A 163 -15.78 17.02 -18.74
C ASN A 163 -14.52 16.28 -18.24
N SER A 164 -14.58 14.94 -18.18
CA SER A 164 -13.56 14.12 -17.54
C SER A 164 -12.56 13.53 -18.55
N ASP A 165 -11.91 14.37 -19.35
CA ASP A 165 -10.85 13.94 -20.28
C ASP A 165 -9.67 13.27 -19.55
N TYR A 166 -9.57 13.44 -18.22
CA TYR A 166 -8.51 12.91 -17.36
C TYR A 166 -8.91 11.73 -16.46
N PHE A 167 -10.18 11.30 -16.47
CA PHE A 167 -10.65 10.13 -15.71
C PHE A 167 -11.46 9.18 -16.60
N ASP A 168 -10.84 8.72 -17.68
CA ASP A 168 -11.39 7.62 -18.46
C ASP A 168 -11.19 6.27 -17.73
N ARG A 169 -11.84 5.22 -18.24
CA ARG A 169 -11.78 3.89 -17.64
C ARG A 169 -10.35 3.35 -17.53
N GLU A 170 -9.50 3.66 -18.52
CA GLU A 170 -8.10 3.24 -18.55
C GLU A 170 -7.31 3.86 -17.41
N SER A 171 -7.43 5.17 -17.20
CA SER A 171 -6.77 5.86 -16.10
C SER A 171 -7.28 5.38 -14.74
N ILE A 172 -8.56 5.00 -14.61
CA ILE A 172 -9.08 4.43 -13.36
C ILE A 172 -8.41 3.09 -13.07
N ILE A 173 -8.27 2.22 -14.08
CA ILE A 173 -7.57 0.95 -13.94
C ILE A 173 -6.12 1.18 -13.51
N ASP A 174 -5.41 2.08 -14.18
CA ASP A 174 -4.02 2.41 -13.85
C ASP A 174 -3.87 2.98 -12.44
N ASN A 175 -4.81 3.83 -12.01
CA ASN A 175 -4.83 4.36 -10.65
C ASN A 175 -5.09 3.27 -9.61
N ILE A 176 -6.04 2.35 -9.84
CA ILE A 176 -6.28 1.20 -8.94
C ILE A 176 -5.00 0.39 -8.75
N ILE A 177 -4.33 0.04 -9.86
CA ILE A 177 -3.08 -0.73 -9.82
C ILE A 177 -1.99 0.03 -9.07
N LEU A 178 -1.83 1.33 -9.36
CA LEU A 178 -0.85 2.20 -8.69
C LEU A 178 -1.06 2.23 -7.18
N PHE A 179 -2.29 2.48 -6.72
CA PHE A 179 -2.61 2.56 -5.29
C PHE A 179 -2.39 1.21 -4.59
N LEU A 180 -2.83 0.11 -5.19
CA LEU A 180 -2.63 -1.23 -4.65
C LEU A 180 -1.14 -1.57 -4.50
N MET A 181 -0.33 -1.32 -5.55
CA MET A 181 1.10 -1.61 -5.50
C MET A 181 1.83 -0.70 -4.52
N ALA A 182 1.61 0.61 -4.59
CA ALA A 182 2.32 1.58 -3.77
C ALA A 182 1.98 1.45 -2.27
N GLY A 183 0.70 1.23 -1.95
CA GLY A 183 0.21 1.14 -0.57
C GLY A 183 0.55 -0.16 0.14
N THR A 184 0.72 -1.26 -0.60
CA THR A 184 0.97 -2.59 -0.04
C THR A 184 2.46 -2.85 0.22
N GLY A 185 3.25 -3.04 -0.83
CA GLY A 185 4.58 -3.63 -0.71
C GLY A 185 5.56 -2.79 0.10
N THR A 186 5.49 -1.46 -0.04
CA THR A 186 6.38 -0.53 0.67
C THR A 186 6.12 -0.54 2.18
N SER A 187 4.85 -0.50 2.58
CA SER A 187 4.41 -0.55 3.98
C SER A 187 4.71 -1.90 4.61
N ALA A 188 4.43 -3.00 3.93
CA ALA A 188 4.70 -4.35 4.43
C ALA A 188 6.20 -4.58 4.66
N ALA A 189 7.04 -4.16 3.70
CA ALA A 189 8.49 -4.24 3.83
C ALA A 189 9.03 -3.40 5.01
N LEU A 190 8.48 -2.21 5.24
CA LEU A 190 8.85 -1.35 6.37
C LEU A 190 8.46 -1.99 7.71
N LEU A 191 7.23 -2.49 7.84
CA LEU A 191 6.75 -3.15 9.06
C LEU A 191 7.59 -4.39 9.38
N ASN A 192 7.87 -5.22 8.37
CA ASN A 192 8.67 -6.42 8.55
C ASN A 192 10.11 -6.09 8.98
N SER A 193 10.72 -5.10 8.33
CA SER A 193 12.05 -4.61 8.71
C SER A 193 12.07 -3.99 10.11
N SER A 194 10.97 -3.33 10.51
CA SER A 194 10.82 -2.78 11.87
C SER A 194 10.83 -3.90 12.91
N LEU A 195 10.07 -4.97 12.70
CA LEU A 195 10.06 -6.14 13.60
C LEU A 195 11.45 -6.77 13.71
N LEU A 196 12.13 -6.96 12.58
CA LEU A 196 13.48 -7.52 12.55
C LEU A 196 14.48 -6.66 13.33
N LEU A 197 14.51 -5.35 13.07
CA LEU A 197 15.42 -4.42 13.74
C LEU A 197 15.14 -4.32 15.23
N MET A 198 13.87 -4.38 15.65
CA MET A 198 13.50 -4.43 17.07
C MET A 198 13.95 -5.73 17.74
N ALA A 199 13.83 -6.87 17.06
CA ALA A 199 14.27 -8.17 17.57
C ALA A 199 15.79 -8.23 17.78
N GLU A 200 16.56 -7.65 16.86
CA GLU A 200 18.02 -7.52 16.96
C GLU A 200 18.44 -6.49 18.03
N ASN A 201 17.66 -5.42 18.20
CA ASN A 201 17.97 -4.31 19.13
C ASN A 201 17.03 -4.31 20.34
N LYS A 202 17.06 -5.38 21.14
CA LYS A 202 16.16 -5.58 22.31
C LYS A 202 16.13 -4.43 23.32
N HIS A 203 17.22 -3.66 23.43
CA HIS A 203 17.27 -2.48 24.30
C HIS A 203 16.44 -1.31 23.75
N VAL A 204 16.41 -1.13 22.42
CA VAL A 204 15.53 -0.17 21.74
C VAL A 204 14.07 -0.61 21.86
N GLN A 205 13.78 -1.89 21.58
CA GLN A 205 12.44 -2.45 21.71
C GLN A 205 11.88 -2.24 23.12
N ARG A 206 12.67 -2.55 24.16
CA ARG A 206 12.25 -2.36 25.55
C ARG A 206 11.93 -0.90 25.85
N ARG A 207 12.77 0.03 25.41
CA ARG A 207 12.57 1.46 25.67
C ARG A 207 11.36 2.03 24.91
N VAL A 208 11.09 1.55 23.70
CA VAL A 208 9.85 1.89 22.98
C VAL A 208 8.62 1.35 23.73
N HIS A 209 8.66 0.09 24.18
CA HIS A 209 7.57 -0.48 24.96
C HIS A 209 7.33 0.28 26.28
N GLU A 210 8.39 0.68 26.99
CA GLU A 210 8.29 1.51 28.21
C GLU A 210 7.66 2.88 27.92
N GLU A 211 8.11 3.57 26.87
CA GLU A 211 7.55 4.88 26.49
C GLU A 211 6.07 4.79 26.12
N ILE A 212 5.67 3.77 25.34
CA ILE A 212 4.27 3.53 24.96
C ILE A 212 3.44 3.23 26.21
N ARG A 213 3.89 2.31 27.06
CA ARG A 213 3.17 1.95 28.29
C ARG A 213 2.96 3.14 29.21
N ASP A 214 3.98 3.99 29.37
CA ASP A 214 3.93 5.10 30.32
C ASP A 214 3.07 6.28 29.81
N ASN A 215 2.92 6.45 28.48
CA ASN A 215 2.18 7.57 27.89
C ASN A 215 0.78 7.20 27.33
N VAL A 216 0.64 6.00 26.75
CA VAL A 216 -0.60 5.50 26.12
C VAL A 216 -1.33 4.53 27.05
N GLY A 217 -0.60 3.75 27.83
CA GLY A 217 -1.14 2.71 28.71
C GLY A 217 -0.99 1.30 28.13
N VAL A 218 -1.32 0.29 28.93
CA VAL A 218 -1.24 -1.13 28.53
C VAL A 218 -2.41 -1.52 27.62
N ASP A 219 -3.61 -1.08 27.97
CA ASP A 219 -4.85 -1.35 27.22
C ASP A 219 -5.31 -0.11 26.41
N GLY A 220 -4.42 0.88 26.25
CA GLY A 220 -4.72 2.12 25.55
C GLY A 220 -4.69 1.92 24.05
N LEU A 221 -5.76 2.31 23.35
CA LEU A 221 -5.78 2.38 21.90
C LEU A 221 -4.97 3.59 21.44
N PHE A 222 -3.91 3.38 20.67
CA PHE A 222 -3.09 4.45 20.11
C PHE A 222 -3.91 5.32 19.15
N CYS A 223 -3.89 6.65 19.32
CA CYS A 223 -4.34 7.58 18.29
C CYS A 223 -3.17 8.39 17.75
N TYR A 224 -3.29 8.95 16.54
CA TYR A 224 -2.16 9.63 15.90
C TYR A 224 -1.64 10.83 16.72
N LEU A 225 -2.52 11.50 17.48
CA LEU A 225 -2.15 12.61 18.36
C LEU A 225 -1.20 12.17 19.48
N ASP A 226 -1.21 10.89 19.87
CA ASP A 226 -0.32 10.36 20.91
C ASP A 226 1.15 10.41 20.52
N ARG A 227 1.45 10.52 19.22
CA ARG A 227 2.82 10.67 18.73
C ARG A 227 3.57 11.78 19.46
N GLU A 228 2.92 12.90 19.80
CA GLU A 228 3.55 14.03 20.49
C GLU A 228 4.11 13.65 21.87
N ARG A 229 3.56 12.59 22.47
CA ARG A 229 3.96 12.02 23.75
C ARG A 229 4.97 10.88 23.62
N LEU A 230 5.33 10.50 22.38
CA LEU A 230 6.21 9.37 22.06
C LEU A 230 7.46 9.80 21.26
N PRO A 231 8.27 10.77 21.74
CA PRO A 231 9.41 11.29 21.00
C PRO A 231 10.48 10.23 20.71
N TYR A 232 10.70 9.26 21.61
CA TYR A 232 11.68 8.19 21.37
C TYR A 232 11.19 7.21 20.31
N THR A 233 9.92 6.81 20.37
CA THR A 233 9.29 5.95 19.37
C THR A 233 9.32 6.61 17.99
N GLN A 234 9.02 7.91 17.90
CA GLN A 234 9.17 8.68 16.65
C GLN A 234 10.61 8.67 16.13
N ALA A 235 11.61 8.84 16.99
CA ALA A 235 13.01 8.77 16.60
C ALA A 235 13.42 7.38 16.08
N VAL A 236 12.90 6.31 16.71
CA VAL A 236 13.14 4.93 16.26
C VAL A 236 12.51 4.67 14.89
N LEU A 237 11.25 5.09 14.68
CA LEU A 237 10.58 4.97 13.38
C LEU A 237 11.33 5.75 12.28
N ALA A 238 11.79 6.97 12.59
CA ALA A 238 12.59 7.76 11.67
C ALA A 238 13.93 7.07 11.32
N GLU A 239 14.59 6.45 12.30
CA GLU A 239 15.83 5.72 12.08
C GLU A 239 15.63 4.45 11.25
N ILE A 240 14.53 3.72 11.47
CA ILE A 240 14.16 2.57 10.65
C ILE A 240 13.92 3.00 9.20
N LEU A 241 13.17 4.08 8.98
CA LEU A 241 12.94 4.63 7.64
C LEU A 241 14.25 5.03 6.95
N ARG A 242 15.18 5.66 7.69
CA ARG A 242 16.51 6.03 7.21
C ARG A 242 17.36 4.81 6.84
N PHE A 243 17.29 3.75 7.64
CA PHE A 243 18.12 2.55 7.48
C PHE A 243 17.62 1.62 6.38
N VAL A 244 16.31 1.36 6.32
CA VAL A 244 15.72 0.37 5.41
C VAL A 244 15.62 0.89 3.98
N SER A 245 15.26 2.17 3.81
CA SER A 245 15.06 2.83 2.51
C SER A 245 14.40 1.90 1.46
N THR A 246 13.08 1.74 1.53
CA THR A 246 12.32 0.84 0.62
C THR A 246 12.36 1.25 -0.86
N SER A 247 12.76 2.48 -1.15
CA SER A 247 12.99 2.99 -2.50
C SER A 247 14.27 3.86 -2.53
N PRO A 248 15.47 3.23 -2.59
CA PRO A 248 16.73 3.95 -2.43
C PRO A 248 17.07 4.89 -3.59
N PHE A 249 16.48 4.66 -4.77
CA PHE A 249 16.66 5.51 -5.96
C PHE A 249 15.48 6.46 -6.19
N GLY A 250 14.45 6.42 -5.35
CA GLY A 250 13.19 7.11 -5.59
C GLY A 250 12.51 6.66 -6.89
N ASN A 251 11.54 7.47 -7.34
CA ASN A 251 10.93 7.31 -8.66
C ASN A 251 11.65 8.18 -9.68
N TYR A 252 11.57 7.82 -10.96
CA TYR A 252 12.14 8.63 -12.03
C TYR A 252 11.41 9.97 -12.16
N HIS A 253 12.19 11.04 -12.28
CA HIS A 253 11.70 12.39 -12.59
C HIS A 253 12.25 12.83 -13.94
N VAL A 254 11.40 13.45 -14.75
CA VAL A 254 11.79 14.18 -15.96
C VAL A 254 11.70 15.67 -15.67
N ASN A 255 12.73 16.43 -16.05
CA ASN A 255 12.69 17.89 -15.94
C ASN A 255 11.70 18.41 -17.00
N GLN A 256 10.64 19.07 -16.55
CA GLN A 256 9.72 19.84 -17.40
C GLN A 256 10.26 21.25 -17.62
#